data_AF-A0AAQ3NME1-F1
#
_entry.id   AF-A0AAQ3NME1-F1
#
_cell.length_a   1.000
_cell.length_b   1.000
_cell.length_c   1.000
_cell.angle_alpha   90.00
_cell.angle_beta   90.00
_cell.angle_gamma   90.00
#
_symmetry.space_group_name_H-M   'P 1'
#
loop_
_entity.id
_entity.type
_entity.pdbx_description
1 polymer ?
#
loop_
_entity_poly.entity_id
_entity_poly.type
_entity_poly.pdbx_seq_one_letter_code
_entity_poly.pdbx_strand_id
1 'polypeptide(L)'
;MGKPRIRLWFGHATPRVRACSASTFRSKSPSSASTKYANRTEFSGHHSNEAEAGNKIMVVVDSSFEAKGALDWALSHTVQSQDTLVLVHVSRPNMEDRESGGKFNVKAYQLLLDMKSMCERKRAGVVVNVVMLEGEEKGVAIVEEAKQQRVSLLVVGQRKRSFLRCILRTMIRKGARPGFVEYCIQNSPCMTIAIRRKNKKHGGYLITTKRHKNFWLLA
;
A
#
# COMPACT_ATOMS: atom_id res chain seq x y z
N MET A 1 6.84 -72.26 21.87
CA MET A 1 5.88 -73.04 21.05
C MET A 1 4.51 -72.40 21.15
N GLY A 2 3.76 -72.28 20.05
CA GLY A 2 2.31 -72.02 20.06
C GLY A 2 1.85 -70.61 19.64
N LYS A 3 1.27 -70.49 18.44
CA LYS A 3 0.49 -69.33 17.95
C LYS A 3 -0.87 -69.25 18.68
N PRO A 4 -1.66 -68.17 18.51
CA PRO A 4 -2.65 -68.27 17.42
C PRO A 4 -2.85 -66.97 16.62
N ARG A 5 -3.18 -67.17 15.34
CA ARG A 5 -3.84 -66.20 14.45
C ARG A 5 -5.31 -66.12 14.83
N ILE A 6 -5.90 -64.93 14.83
CA ILE A 6 -7.34 -64.77 14.66
C ILE A 6 -7.57 -63.80 13.51
N ARG A 7 -8.18 -64.35 12.45
CA ARG A 7 -8.81 -63.64 11.33
C ARG A 7 -10.31 -63.66 11.64
N LEU A 8 -11.00 -62.54 11.54
CA LEU A 8 -12.41 -62.55 11.18
C LEU A 8 -12.79 -61.25 10.46
N TRP A 9 -13.84 -61.38 9.69
CA TRP A 9 -14.10 -60.76 8.41
C TRP A 9 -15.50 -60.12 8.46
N PHE A 10 -15.64 -59.01 7.72
CA PHE A 10 -16.86 -58.47 7.09
C PHE A 10 -18.05 -57.94 7.91
N GLY A 11 -18.42 -56.70 7.58
CA GLY A 11 -19.72 -56.08 7.84
C GLY A 11 -19.80 -54.67 7.26
N HIS A 12 -20.25 -54.54 6.01
CA HIS A 12 -20.53 -53.29 5.29
C HIS A 12 -21.68 -52.50 5.93
N ALA A 13 -21.57 -51.17 5.94
CA ALA A 13 -22.71 -50.27 5.70
C ALA A 13 -22.21 -48.96 5.06
N THR A 14 -22.80 -48.61 3.93
CA THR A 14 -22.44 -47.47 3.07
C THR A 14 -23.13 -46.18 3.55
N PRO A 15 -22.60 -45.01 3.17
CA PRO A 15 -23.43 -44.17 2.33
C PRO A 15 -22.74 -43.71 1.03
N ARG A 16 -23.53 -43.81 -0.05
CA ARG A 16 -23.38 -43.17 -1.37
C ARG A 16 -22.93 -41.71 -1.22
N VAL A 17 -21.82 -41.26 -1.80
CA VAL A 17 -21.54 -40.94 -3.23
C VAL A 17 -22.55 -39.99 -3.87
N ARG A 18 -22.10 -38.76 -4.15
CA ARG A 18 -22.03 -38.16 -5.51
C ARG A 18 -21.12 -36.92 -5.43
N ALA A 19 -19.85 -37.04 -5.85
CA ALA A 19 -19.29 -36.71 -7.19
C ALA A 19 -19.50 -35.22 -7.56
N CYS A 20 -18.47 -34.45 -7.93
CA CYS A 20 -17.66 -34.71 -9.13
C CYS A 20 -16.14 -34.47 -8.95
N SER A 21 -15.37 -35.47 -9.37
CA SER A 21 -14.00 -35.35 -9.94
C SER A 21 -14.10 -34.73 -11.34
N ALA A 22 -13.08 -34.31 -12.07
CA ALA A 22 -11.63 -34.22 -11.94
C ALA A 22 -11.22 -33.06 -12.89
N SER A 23 -10.07 -32.41 -12.73
CA SER A 23 -8.89 -32.94 -13.41
C SER A 23 -7.62 -32.35 -12.82
N THR A 24 -6.69 -33.29 -12.61
CA THR A 24 -5.30 -33.11 -12.26
C THR A 24 -4.57 -32.31 -13.32
N PHE A 25 -3.91 -31.22 -12.93
CA PHE A 25 -2.54 -30.99 -13.36
C PHE A 25 -1.67 -30.68 -12.14
N ARG A 26 -0.85 -31.68 -11.82
CA ARG A 26 0.19 -31.65 -10.80
C ARG A 26 1.46 -31.15 -11.47
N SER A 27 1.89 -29.95 -11.15
CA SER A 27 3.28 -29.53 -11.28
C SER A 27 3.77 -29.07 -9.92
N LYS A 28 4.82 -29.74 -9.45
CA LYS A 28 5.51 -29.46 -8.18
C LYS A 28 6.15 -28.07 -8.25
N SER A 29 6.10 -27.38 -7.11
CA SER A 29 6.71 -26.08 -6.84
C SER A 29 8.23 -26.09 -7.04
N PRO A 30 8.81 -24.89 -7.23
CA PRO A 30 9.81 -24.44 -6.27
C PRO A 30 9.34 -23.16 -5.55
N SER A 31 9.53 -23.20 -4.24
CA SER A 31 9.52 -22.10 -3.27
C SER A 31 9.55 -20.66 -3.81
N SER A 32 8.45 -19.94 -3.63
CA SER A 32 8.47 -18.53 -3.19
C SER A 32 7.17 -18.27 -2.44
N ALA A 33 7.30 -17.78 -1.21
CA ALA A 33 6.20 -17.57 -0.29
C ALA A 33 5.23 -16.52 -0.85
N SER A 34 4.14 -16.97 -1.47
CA SER A 34 2.97 -16.14 -1.78
C SER A 34 2.27 -15.82 -0.47
N THR A 35 2.63 -14.70 0.15
CA THR A 35 1.88 -14.15 1.28
C THR A 35 0.63 -13.51 0.70
N LYS A 36 -0.51 -14.16 0.95
CA LYS A 36 -1.85 -13.70 0.57
C LYS A 36 -2.15 -12.37 1.29
N TYR A 37 -2.32 -11.28 0.56
CA TYR A 37 -2.89 -10.04 1.08
C TYR A 37 -4.43 -10.12 1.04
N ALA A 38 -5.05 -9.77 2.17
CA ALA A 38 -6.48 -9.81 2.39
C ALA A 38 -7.14 -8.45 2.08
N ASN A 39 -8.38 -8.50 1.57
CA ASN A 39 -9.35 -7.42 1.42
C ASN A 39 -8.86 -6.09 0.80
N ARG A 40 -8.91 -6.05 -0.54
CA ARG A 40 -8.88 -4.80 -1.31
C ARG A 40 -10.27 -4.18 -1.31
N THR A 41 -10.42 -2.95 -0.82
CA THR A 41 -11.66 -2.17 -1.01
C THR A 41 -11.39 -1.06 -2.01
N GLU A 42 -11.81 -1.28 -3.25
CA GLU A 42 -11.84 -0.26 -4.29
C GLU A 42 -13.27 0.30 -4.37
N PHE A 43 -13.41 1.61 -4.16
CA PHE A 43 -14.68 2.30 -4.39
C PHE A 43 -14.48 3.26 -5.56
N SER A 44 -14.77 2.77 -6.76
CA SER A 44 -14.72 3.57 -7.98
C SER A 44 -16.03 4.31 -8.16
N GLY A 45 -15.97 5.62 -8.38
CA GLY A 45 -17.01 6.29 -9.16
C GLY A 45 -16.90 5.80 -10.62
N HIS A 46 -18.04 5.71 -11.31
CA HIS A 46 -18.22 5.18 -12.67
C HIS A 46 -17.03 5.44 -13.63
N HIS A 47 -16.38 4.40 -14.14
CA HIS A 47 -15.39 4.50 -15.23
C HIS A 47 -16.03 4.08 -16.56
N SER A 48 -16.06 4.99 -17.53
CA SER A 48 -16.00 4.62 -18.93
C SER A 48 -14.60 4.04 -19.22
N ASN A 49 -14.56 2.86 -19.84
CA ASN A 49 -13.33 2.26 -20.35
C ASN A 49 -12.79 3.13 -21.49
N GLU A 50 -11.87 4.04 -21.19
CA GLU A 50 -11.01 4.64 -22.19
C GLU A 50 -9.56 4.57 -21.70
N ALA A 51 -8.68 4.18 -22.60
CA ALA A 51 -7.25 4.18 -22.37
C ALA A 51 -6.79 5.62 -22.05
N GLU A 52 -6.73 5.97 -20.77
CA GLU A 52 -6.34 7.31 -20.35
C GLU A 52 -4.88 7.56 -20.73
N ALA A 53 -4.67 8.46 -21.69
CA ALA A 53 -3.37 8.93 -22.16
C ALA A 53 -2.61 9.82 -21.15
N GLY A 54 -3.05 9.84 -19.88
CA GLY A 54 -2.51 10.66 -18.80
C GLY A 54 -1.58 9.90 -17.86
N ASN A 55 -0.86 10.64 -17.01
CA ASN A 55 0.00 10.03 -16.00
C ASN A 55 -0.84 9.44 -14.87
N LYS A 56 -0.45 8.26 -14.38
CA LYS A 56 -1.01 7.70 -13.15
C LYS A 56 -0.11 8.03 -11.97
N ILE A 57 -0.57 8.94 -11.11
CA ILE A 57 0.18 9.47 -9.98
C ILE A 57 -0.40 8.92 -8.68
N MET A 58 0.43 8.28 -7.88
CA MET A 58 0.02 7.72 -6.59
C MET A 58 0.54 8.55 -5.43
N VAL A 59 -0.34 8.90 -4.48
CA VAL A 59 0.00 9.70 -3.31
C VAL A 59 -0.36 8.95 -2.04
N VAL A 60 0.61 8.80 -1.14
CA VAL A 60 0.40 8.13 0.15
C VAL A 60 -0.15 9.12 1.17
N VAL A 61 -1.32 8.79 1.71
CA VAL A 61 -2.10 9.65 2.62
C VAL A 61 -2.22 9.01 4.00
N ASP A 62 -2.02 9.83 5.04
CA ASP A 62 -2.39 9.53 6.42
C ASP A 62 -2.76 10.84 7.14
N SER A 63 -3.10 10.77 8.43
CA SER A 63 -3.53 11.94 9.21
C SER A 63 -2.40 12.94 9.50
N SER A 64 -1.19 12.73 8.97
CA SER A 64 -0.05 13.62 9.21
C SER A 64 -0.08 14.87 8.34
N PHE A 65 0.50 15.95 8.88
CA PHE A 65 0.71 17.18 8.13
C PHE A 65 1.67 16.98 6.95
N GLU A 66 2.59 16.03 7.04
CA GLU A 66 3.54 15.73 5.97
C GLU A 66 2.87 15.04 4.79
N ALA A 67 1.93 14.14 5.03
CA ALA A 67 1.12 13.54 3.96
C ALA A 67 0.25 14.59 3.27
N LYS A 68 -0.45 15.44 4.04
CA LYS A 68 -1.24 16.56 3.47
C LYS A 68 -0.37 17.52 2.66
N GLY A 69 0.81 17.87 3.16
CA GLY A 69 1.75 18.75 2.45
C GLY A 69 2.31 18.13 1.17
N ALA A 70 2.50 16.81 1.14
CA ALA A 70 2.92 16.09 -0.05
C ALA A 70 1.83 16.06 -1.12
N LEU A 71 0.57 15.83 -0.72
CA LEU A 71 -0.57 15.88 -1.62
C LEU A 71 -0.78 17.28 -2.20
N ASP A 72 -0.68 18.31 -1.37
CA ASP A 72 -0.77 19.71 -1.79
C ASP A 72 0.33 20.09 -2.80
N TRP A 73 1.56 19.65 -2.55
CA TRP A 73 2.66 19.84 -3.48
C TRP A 73 2.41 19.13 -4.82
N ALA A 74 1.94 17.87 -4.79
CA ALA A 74 1.67 17.08 -5.98
C ALA A 74 0.60 17.76 -6.85
N LEU A 75 -0.51 18.18 -6.24
CA LEU A 75 -1.56 18.91 -6.94
C LEU A 75 -1.03 20.19 -7.58
N SER A 76 -0.11 20.89 -6.91
CA SER A 76 0.40 22.18 -7.41
C SER A 76 1.46 22.04 -8.52
N HIS A 77 2.29 20.99 -8.49
CA HIS A 77 3.50 20.91 -9.31
C HIS A 77 3.54 19.76 -10.32
N THR A 78 2.78 18.68 -10.10
CA THR A 78 2.91 17.46 -10.92
C THR A 78 1.61 17.01 -11.58
N VAL A 79 0.48 17.27 -10.94
CA VAL A 79 -0.83 16.77 -11.39
C VAL A 79 -1.43 17.72 -12.43
N GLN A 80 -1.79 17.16 -13.58
CA GLN A 80 -2.51 17.81 -14.67
C GLN A 80 -3.96 17.31 -14.77
N SER A 81 -4.79 17.96 -15.58
CA SER A 81 -6.22 17.65 -15.68
C SER A 81 -6.50 16.27 -16.28
N GLN A 82 -5.65 15.78 -17.16
CA GLN A 82 -5.77 14.45 -17.79
C GLN A 82 -5.15 13.32 -16.95
N ASP A 83 -4.54 13.61 -15.81
CA ASP A 83 -3.88 12.60 -14.98
C ASP A 83 -4.88 11.84 -14.11
N THR A 84 -4.57 10.58 -13.81
CA THR A 84 -5.26 9.79 -12.80
C THR A 84 -4.51 9.87 -11.48
N LEU A 85 -5.18 10.30 -10.41
CA LEU A 85 -4.62 10.40 -9.07
C LEU A 85 -5.12 9.27 -8.19
N VAL A 86 -4.20 8.53 -7.57
CA VAL A 86 -4.50 7.39 -6.69
C VAL A 86 -4.10 7.74 -5.25
N LEU A 87 -5.09 7.97 -4.39
CA LEU A 87 -4.90 8.21 -2.96
C LEU A 87 -4.83 6.89 -2.21
N VAL A 88 -3.69 6.62 -1.57
CA VAL A 88 -3.44 5.35 -0.87
C VAL A 88 -3.31 5.57 0.63
N HIS A 89 -4.11 4.85 1.41
CA HIS A 89 -3.90 4.68 2.85
C HIS A 89 -3.49 3.25 3.17
N VAL A 90 -2.57 3.05 4.10
CA VAL A 90 -2.19 1.72 4.58
C VAL A 90 -2.59 1.55 6.03
N SER A 91 -3.54 0.66 6.26
CA SER A 91 -3.95 0.17 7.57
C SER A 91 -3.03 -0.97 8.00
N ARG A 92 -2.73 -1.03 9.29
CA ARG A 92 -2.04 -2.20 9.86
C ARG A 92 -3.08 -3.25 10.20
N PRO A 93 -2.85 -4.53 9.86
CA PRO A 93 -3.68 -5.62 10.38
C PRO A 93 -3.60 -5.60 11.90
N ASN A 94 -4.73 -5.52 12.59
CA ASN A 94 -4.76 -5.62 14.05
C ASN A 94 -4.89 -7.12 14.41
N MET A 95 -4.10 -7.62 15.35
CA MET A 95 -4.11 -9.06 15.67
C MET A 95 -5.46 -9.55 16.21
N GLU A 96 -6.23 -8.67 16.84
CA GLU A 96 -7.59 -8.93 17.35
C GLU A 96 -8.67 -9.02 16.25
N ASP A 97 -8.35 -8.57 15.04
CA ASP A 97 -9.29 -8.48 13.89
C ASP A 97 -9.30 -9.76 13.04
N ARG A 98 -8.57 -10.81 13.46
CA ARG A 98 -8.53 -12.11 12.77
C ARG A 98 -9.74 -12.98 13.06
N GLU A 99 -10.47 -12.71 14.15
CA GLU A 99 -11.63 -13.51 14.58
C GLU A 99 -12.97 -12.78 14.42
N SER A 100 -12.99 -11.44 14.46
CA SER A 100 -14.15 -10.64 14.05
C SER A 100 -13.84 -9.96 12.73
N GLY A 101 -14.59 -10.26 11.67
CA GLY A 101 -14.39 -9.71 10.32
C GLY A 101 -13.97 -8.23 10.35
N GLY A 102 -12.82 -7.95 9.73
CA GLY A 102 -12.00 -6.76 9.98
C GLY A 102 -12.78 -5.45 10.16
N LYS A 103 -12.49 -4.72 11.25
CA LYS A 103 -13.04 -3.40 11.51
C LYS A 103 -12.63 -2.45 10.38
N PHE A 104 -13.59 -2.16 9.50
CA PHE A 104 -13.47 -1.11 8.52
C PHE A 104 -13.08 0.20 9.22
N ASN A 105 -11.91 0.75 8.85
CA ASN A 105 -11.41 1.97 9.47
C ASN A 105 -12.14 3.18 8.90
N VAL A 106 -13.35 3.45 9.43
CA VAL A 106 -14.21 4.58 9.03
C VAL A 106 -13.46 5.90 9.06
N LYS A 107 -12.59 6.12 10.06
CA LYS A 107 -11.82 7.36 10.20
C LYS A 107 -10.79 7.53 9.07
N ALA A 108 -10.08 6.46 8.72
CA ALA A 108 -9.13 6.50 7.61
C ALA A 108 -9.84 6.69 6.27
N TYR A 109 -11.01 6.06 6.10
CA TYR A 109 -11.82 6.24 4.90
C TYR A 109 -12.35 7.67 4.78
N GLN A 110 -12.88 8.25 5.87
CA GLN A 110 -13.33 9.64 5.88
C GLN A 110 -12.18 10.60 5.51
N LEU A 111 -10.99 10.38 6.06
CA LEU A 111 -9.80 11.15 5.68
C LEU A 111 -9.51 11.07 4.18
N LEU A 112 -9.60 9.88 3.58
CA LEU A 112 -9.39 9.70 2.14
C LEU A 112 -10.44 10.43 1.31
N LEU A 113 -11.71 10.41 1.74
CA LEU A 113 -12.78 11.16 1.07
C LEU A 113 -12.55 12.67 1.17
N ASP A 114 -12.16 13.19 2.32
CA ASP A 114 -11.85 14.61 2.51
C ASP A 114 -10.70 15.05 1.57
N MET A 115 -9.69 14.20 1.42
CA MET A 115 -8.56 14.43 0.52
C MET A 115 -8.96 14.29 -0.95
N LYS A 116 -9.87 13.37 -1.29
CA LYS A 116 -10.46 13.25 -2.63
C LYS A 116 -11.18 14.54 -3.03
N SER A 117 -12.07 15.05 -2.16
CA SER A 117 -12.76 16.32 -2.41
C SER A 117 -11.79 17.51 -2.50
N MET A 118 -10.65 17.47 -1.79
CA MET A 118 -9.61 18.49 -1.94
C MET A 118 -8.95 18.45 -3.32
N CYS A 119 -8.67 17.25 -3.86
CA CYS A 119 -8.09 17.08 -5.19
C CYS A 119 -9.03 17.61 -6.28
N GLU A 120 -10.30 17.18 -6.26
CA GLU A 120 -11.32 17.57 -7.25
C GLU A 120 -11.57 19.09 -7.24
N ARG A 121 -11.53 19.72 -6.06
CA ARG A 121 -11.67 21.18 -5.93
C ARG A 121 -10.47 21.95 -6.48
N LYS A 122 -9.25 21.44 -6.30
CA LYS A 122 -8.01 22.12 -6.71
C LYS A 122 -7.67 21.91 -8.18
N ARG A 123 -8.11 20.79 -8.76
CA ARG A 123 -7.83 20.41 -10.14
C ARG A 123 -9.11 19.85 -10.78
N ALA A 124 -9.83 20.70 -11.49
CA ALA A 124 -10.99 20.25 -12.27
C ALA A 124 -10.54 19.30 -13.39
N GLY A 125 -11.25 18.20 -13.56
CA GLY A 125 -10.98 17.17 -14.59
C GLY A 125 -10.09 16.02 -14.14
N VAL A 126 -9.36 16.15 -13.02
CA VAL A 126 -8.52 15.05 -12.51
C VAL A 126 -9.39 13.89 -12.03
N VAL A 127 -9.04 12.67 -12.44
CA VAL A 127 -9.72 11.45 -11.97
C VAL A 127 -9.10 11.00 -10.66
N VAL A 128 -9.88 10.88 -9.59
CA VAL A 128 -9.35 10.56 -8.24
C VAL A 128 -9.89 9.22 -7.73
N ASN A 129 -8.97 8.26 -7.63
CA ASN A 129 -9.20 6.93 -7.08
C ASN A 129 -8.69 6.83 -5.64
N VAL A 130 -9.44 6.12 -4.81
CA VAL A 130 -9.12 5.93 -3.39
C VAL A 130 -8.88 4.44 -3.15
N VAL A 131 -7.77 4.11 -2.52
CA VAL A 131 -7.37 2.74 -2.21
C VAL A 131 -6.97 2.62 -0.74
N MET A 132 -7.62 1.69 -0.05
CA MET A 132 -7.17 1.24 1.27
C MET A 132 -6.40 -0.08 1.12
N LEU A 133 -5.17 -0.08 1.63
CA LEU A 133 -4.32 -1.24 1.69
C LEU A 133 -4.23 -1.73 3.13
N GLU A 134 -4.10 -3.04 3.29
CA GLU A 134 -3.76 -3.67 4.55
C GLU A 134 -2.37 -4.28 4.45
N GLY A 135 -1.48 -3.94 5.38
CA GLY A 135 -0.12 -4.48 5.37
C GLY A 135 0.62 -4.25 6.68
N GLU A 136 1.35 -5.27 7.13
CA GLU A 136 2.21 -5.18 8.31
C GLU A 136 3.31 -4.13 8.10
N GLU A 137 3.98 -4.20 6.95
CA GLU A 137 4.99 -3.24 6.52
C GLU A 137 4.42 -2.26 5.49
N LYS A 138 4.17 -1.01 5.93
CA LYS A 138 3.64 0.08 5.10
C LYS A 138 4.39 0.25 3.76
N GLY A 139 5.72 0.14 3.78
CA GLY A 139 6.54 0.35 2.58
C GLY A 139 6.34 -0.73 1.51
N VAL A 140 6.19 -1.99 1.94
CA VAL A 140 5.98 -3.14 1.05
C VAL A 140 4.64 -3.01 0.34
N ALA A 141 3.55 -2.83 1.10
CA ALA A 141 2.21 -2.68 0.56
C ALA A 141 2.10 -1.53 -0.47
N ILE A 142 2.73 -0.37 -0.18
CA ILE A 142 2.75 0.77 -1.11
C ILE A 142 3.48 0.41 -2.41
N VAL A 143 4.65 -0.22 -2.32
CA VAL A 143 5.45 -0.56 -3.51
C VAL A 143 4.76 -1.61 -4.37
N GLU A 144 4.09 -2.58 -3.75
CA GLU A 144 3.30 -3.60 -4.45
C GLU A 144 2.10 -2.97 -5.18
N GLU A 145 1.35 -2.09 -4.53
CA GLU A 145 0.23 -1.40 -5.17
C GLU A 145 0.72 -0.48 -6.31
N ALA A 146 1.84 0.23 -6.12
CA ALA A 146 2.47 1.05 -7.17
C ALA A 146 2.76 0.22 -8.43
N LYS A 147 3.27 -1.00 -8.22
CA LYS A 147 3.57 -1.96 -9.29
C LYS A 147 2.31 -2.47 -9.96
N GLN A 148 1.31 -2.84 -9.17
CA GLN A 148 0.04 -3.38 -9.67
C GLN A 148 -0.72 -2.37 -10.54
N GLN A 149 -0.80 -1.12 -10.08
CA GLN A 149 -1.48 -0.07 -10.83
C GLN A 149 -0.65 0.53 -11.98
N ARG A 150 0.64 0.17 -12.07
CA ARG A 150 1.61 0.70 -13.04
C ARG A 150 1.70 2.22 -12.97
N VAL A 151 1.86 2.75 -11.76
CA VAL A 151 1.93 4.20 -11.51
C VAL A 151 3.26 4.75 -12.06
N SER A 152 3.23 5.91 -12.70
CA SER A 152 4.43 6.54 -13.26
C SER A 152 5.20 7.38 -12.22
N LEU A 153 4.47 7.91 -11.22
CA LEU A 153 5.01 8.73 -10.14
C LEU A 153 4.41 8.32 -8.80
N LEU A 154 5.26 8.13 -7.78
CA LEU A 154 4.88 7.89 -6.39
C LEU A 154 5.31 9.06 -5.52
N VAL A 155 4.35 9.65 -4.81
CA VAL A 155 4.57 10.78 -3.89
C VAL A 155 4.34 10.35 -2.45
N VAL A 156 5.32 10.64 -1.58
CA VAL A 156 5.28 10.29 -0.16
C VAL A 156 5.64 11.47 0.75
N GLY A 157 4.86 11.65 1.83
CA GLY A 157 5.17 12.62 2.86
C GLY A 157 6.36 12.20 3.72
N GLN A 158 7.39 13.04 3.81
CA GLN A 158 8.59 12.78 4.60
C GLN A 158 8.55 13.55 5.93
N ARG A 159 8.42 12.79 7.02
CA ARG A 159 8.38 13.34 8.39
C ARG A 159 9.72 13.98 8.78
N LYS A 160 9.63 15.13 9.48
CA LYS A 160 10.79 15.74 10.14
C LYS A 160 11.29 14.81 11.25
N ARG A 161 12.43 14.16 11.05
CA ARG A 161 13.14 13.48 12.14
C ARG A 161 13.95 14.52 12.91
N SER A 162 13.71 14.64 14.22
CA SER A 162 14.63 15.35 15.09
C SER A 162 15.93 14.56 15.16
N PHE A 163 17.06 15.24 14.94
CA PHE A 163 18.38 14.62 14.85
C PHE A 163 18.72 13.84 16.14
N LEU A 164 18.41 14.43 17.30
CA LEU A 164 18.56 13.81 18.62
C LEU A 164 17.78 12.49 18.78
N ARG A 165 16.53 12.44 18.32
CA ARG A 165 15.72 11.21 18.36
C ARG A 165 16.22 10.15 17.39
N CYS A 166 16.85 10.57 16.29
CA CYS A 166 17.48 9.65 15.36
C CYS A 166 18.71 9.00 16.00
N ILE A 167 19.62 9.79 16.57
CA ILE A 167 20.82 9.30 17.25
C ILE A 167 20.46 8.38 18.40
N LEU A 168 19.55 8.79 19.28
CA LEU A 168 19.13 7.98 20.42
C LEU A 168 18.55 6.63 19.97
N ARG A 169 17.76 6.61 18.90
CA ARG A 169 17.23 5.35 18.35
C ARG A 169 18.29 4.48 17.70
N THR A 170 19.28 5.06 17.04
CA THR A 170 20.37 4.32 16.41
C THR A 170 21.31 3.70 17.45
N MET A 171 21.54 4.38 18.58
CA MET A 171 22.36 3.84 19.68
C MET A 171 21.65 2.71 20.43
N ILE A 172 20.33 2.78 20.60
CA ILE A 172 19.54 1.77 21.35
C ILE A 172 19.15 0.57 20.46
N ARG A 173 19.05 0.75 19.14
CA ARG A 173 18.68 -0.32 18.20
C ARG A 173 19.80 -0.59 17.21
N LYS A 174 20.64 -1.60 17.50
CA LYS A 174 21.45 -2.28 16.48
C LYS A 174 20.48 -2.75 15.37
N GLY A 175 20.54 -2.11 14.20
CA GLY A 175 19.72 -2.51 13.03
C GLY A 175 18.36 -1.82 12.90
N ALA A 176 18.27 -0.49 13.08
CA ALA A 176 17.06 0.24 12.75
C ALA A 176 16.70 0.10 11.26
N ARG A 177 15.62 -0.64 10.95
CA ARG A 177 15.10 -0.77 9.58
C ARG A 177 14.84 0.63 8.96
N PRO A 178 15.13 0.82 7.65
CA PRO A 178 14.78 2.04 6.95
C PRO A 178 13.31 2.39 7.15
N GLY A 179 12.99 3.68 7.27
CA GLY A 179 11.58 4.09 7.31
C GLY A 179 10.91 3.77 5.98
N PHE A 180 9.58 3.57 5.98
CA PHE A 180 8.83 3.22 4.77
C PHE A 180 9.12 4.17 3.59
N VAL A 181 9.35 5.47 3.85
CA VAL A 181 9.70 6.46 2.83
C VAL A 181 10.99 6.08 2.09
N GLU A 182 12.05 5.73 2.82
CA GLU A 182 13.31 5.31 2.20
C GLU A 182 13.14 3.98 1.48
N TYR A 183 12.34 3.06 2.05
CA TYR A 183 12.01 1.80 1.39
C TYR A 183 11.30 2.03 0.05
N CYS A 184 10.30 2.92 0.00
CA CYS A 184 9.61 3.28 -1.25
C CYS A 184 10.58 3.87 -2.27
N ILE A 185 11.45 4.81 -1.88
CA ILE A 185 12.44 5.43 -2.80
C ILE A 185 13.38 4.38 -3.42
N GLN A 186 13.76 3.38 -2.65
CA GLN A 186 14.74 2.37 -3.08
C GLN A 186 14.08 1.28 -3.95
N ASN A 187 12.89 0.83 -3.57
CA ASN A 187 12.25 -0.38 -4.10
C ASN A 187 11.07 -0.11 -5.05
N SER A 188 10.59 1.14 -5.17
CA SER A 188 9.52 1.47 -6.12
C SER A 188 9.94 1.18 -7.56
N PRO A 189 9.04 0.66 -8.40
CA PRO A 189 9.32 0.46 -9.82
C PRO A 189 9.33 1.77 -10.62
N CYS A 190 8.82 2.86 -10.04
CA CYS A 190 8.63 4.14 -10.69
C CYS A 190 9.42 5.27 -10.02
N MET A 191 9.31 6.49 -10.56
CA MET A 191 9.90 7.67 -9.94
C MET A 191 9.21 7.91 -8.59
N THR A 192 9.99 7.93 -7.50
CA THR A 192 9.48 8.22 -6.16
C THR A 192 10.04 9.52 -5.62
N ILE A 193 9.14 10.39 -5.16
CA ILE A 193 9.44 11.70 -4.62
C ILE A 193 8.95 11.76 -3.18
N ALA A 194 9.87 11.97 -2.26
CA ALA A 194 9.60 12.20 -0.86
C ALA A 194 9.65 13.69 -0.55
N ILE A 195 8.56 14.23 0.00
CA ILE A 195 8.33 15.66 0.13
C ILE A 195 8.26 16.05 1.59
N ARG A 196 8.96 17.12 1.93
CA ARG A 196 8.96 17.70 3.27
C ARG A 196 8.90 19.22 3.19
N ARG A 197 8.05 19.86 3.99
CA ARG A 197 8.10 21.33 4.14
C ARG A 197 9.42 21.77 4.78
N LYS A 198 10.11 22.75 4.19
CA LYS A 198 11.41 23.21 4.70
C LYS A 198 11.26 24.00 6.00
N ASN A 199 10.58 25.15 5.94
CA ASN A 199 10.42 26.02 7.11
C ASN A 199 9.18 26.91 7.01
N LYS A 200 8.63 27.36 8.15
CA LYS A 200 7.44 28.24 8.17
C LYS A 200 7.72 29.65 7.64
N LYS A 201 8.97 30.15 7.79
CA LYS A 201 9.35 31.53 7.46
C LYS A 201 9.68 31.77 5.97
N HIS A 202 10.27 30.79 5.30
CA HIS A 202 10.84 30.96 3.95
C HIS A 202 10.11 30.14 2.87
N GLY A 203 8.98 29.52 3.23
CA GLY A 203 8.23 28.66 2.32
C GLY A 203 9.04 27.46 1.78
N GLY A 204 8.52 26.87 0.71
CA GLY A 204 9.21 25.84 -0.07
C GLY A 204 9.22 24.43 0.50
N TYR A 205 9.69 23.51 -0.34
CA TYR A 205 9.69 22.07 -0.12
C TYR A 205 11.11 21.51 -0.29
N LEU A 206 11.50 20.63 0.63
CA LEU A 206 12.63 19.74 0.47
C LEU A 206 12.15 18.47 -0.21
N ILE A 207 12.86 18.06 -1.24
CA ILE A 207 12.57 16.87 -2.01
C ILE A 207 13.72 15.89 -1.87
N THR A 208 13.35 14.63 -1.71
CA THR A 208 14.26 13.49 -1.72
C THR A 208 13.78 12.50 -2.77
N THR A 209 14.68 12.12 -3.67
CA THR A 209 14.50 11.08 -4.67
C THR A 209 15.61 10.03 -4.52
N LYS A 210 15.61 9.02 -5.39
CA LYS A 210 16.65 8.00 -5.41
C LYS A 210 18.05 8.57 -5.69
N ARG A 211 18.14 9.62 -6.50
CA ARG A 211 19.42 10.23 -6.94
C ARG A 211 19.85 11.43 -6.10
N HIS A 212 18.89 12.21 -5.60
CA HIS A 212 19.18 13.47 -4.90
C HIS A 212 18.43 13.52 -3.57
N LYS A 213 19.12 13.94 -2.51
CA LYS A 213 18.54 14.05 -1.16
C LYS A 213 18.44 15.50 -0.73
N ASN A 214 17.28 15.87 -0.19
CA ASN A 214 16.98 17.19 0.39
C ASN A 214 17.29 18.39 -0.52
N PHE A 215 17.06 18.29 -1.83
CA PHE A 215 17.15 19.47 -2.69
C PHE A 215 15.93 20.36 -2.44
N TRP A 216 16.17 21.66 -2.39
CA TRP A 216 15.14 22.65 -2.07
C TRP A 216 14.52 23.18 -3.35
N LEU A 217 13.21 22.98 -3.50
CA LEU A 217 12.42 23.71 -4.48
C LEU A 217 11.79 24.92 -3.81
N LEU A 218 12.01 26.09 -4.42
CA LEU A 218 11.27 27.31 -4.10
C LEU A 218 9.81 27.08 -4.47
N ALA A 219 8.91 27.56 -3.61
CA ALA A 219 7.47 27.51 -3.83
C ALA A 219 7.04 28.69 -4.71
#